data_AF-A0A534TAL5-F1
#
_entry.id   AF-A0A534TAL5-F1
#
_cell.length_a   1.000
_cell.length_b   1.000
_cell.length_c   1.000
_cell.angle_alpha   90.00
_cell.angle_beta   90.00
_cell.angle_gamma   90.00
#
_symmetry.space_group_name_H-M   'P 1'
#
loop_
_entity.id
_entity.type
_entity.pdbx_description
1 polymer ?
#
loop_
_entity_poly.entity_id
_entity_poly.type
_entity_poly.pdbx_seq_one_letter_code
_entity_poly.pdbx_strand_id
1 'polypeptide(L)'
;MSNARRAATANRLARQRRQDAPEPAAAAWHRSRGMLFALFAASGFAGLIYESIWTHYLKLFLGHAAYAQTLVLAIFMGGLALGSWLSSRWSERWRDLLVAYAATEAAIGVLGLAFHHVFVGATSLAYEHVLPRLAGSAAAVTLFKWSLAAVLILPQSVLLGMTFPLMTAGVLRIFAKRPGQSLAMLYFTNSLGAAAGVLVSGFVLIAAVGLPGTIRTAALINFAVAGAVWWLFRGHDTPTLALVPQEERRDGTFFFFLGVALVTGASSFMYEVAWIRMLALVLGSSTHAFELMLSAFILGLAVGGLWIQRRIDRLRAPVRTLAYLQVAMGVLALATLFLYGQTFAVMRWVVLHLLHDAHGYALFTLWSDAIAVAIMLPATFCAGTTLPLITFHLMKRGHGEASIGAVYAANTVGAIAGVFCAVHVGLPLLGLKGLLTLGGALDIALGVVLLWMAAAAFTSTRVPRALTAAGAVAIGVALLFGQLDALKMASGVYRTGTLLPPGPNRVLFHRDGKTATVSVLHNDEDGRRAIHTNGKIDAAISTDPRQRPSGDEPTMALLAAVP
;
A
#
# COMPACT_ATOMS: atom_id res chain seq x y z
N MET A 1 -50.53 -7.81 -54.08
CA MET A 1 -49.67 -7.16 -53.05
C MET A 1 -49.16 -8.14 -51.96
N SER A 2 -48.78 -9.39 -52.28
CA SER A 2 -48.48 -10.43 -51.26
C SER A 2 -46.99 -10.81 -51.13
N ASN A 3 -46.19 -10.72 -52.19
CA ASN A 3 -44.79 -11.19 -52.15
C ASN A 3 -43.76 -10.14 -51.70
N ALA A 4 -43.95 -8.86 -52.03
CA ALA A 4 -43.01 -7.79 -51.68
C ALA A 4 -42.92 -7.53 -50.16
N ARG A 5 -44.05 -7.62 -49.44
CA ARG A 5 -44.08 -7.45 -47.98
C ARG A 5 -43.40 -8.61 -47.25
N ARG A 6 -43.58 -9.85 -47.72
CA ARG A 6 -42.91 -11.03 -47.14
C ARG A 6 -41.40 -10.97 -47.33
N ALA A 7 -40.92 -10.56 -48.50
CA ALA A 7 -39.50 -10.35 -48.76
C ALA A 7 -38.90 -9.26 -47.86
N ALA A 8 -39.61 -8.15 -47.66
CA ALA A 8 -39.16 -7.06 -46.78
C ALA A 8 -39.08 -7.49 -45.30
N THR A 9 -40.05 -8.26 -44.80
CA THR A 9 -40.04 -8.78 -43.43
C THR A 9 -38.95 -9.83 -43.23
N ALA A 10 -38.73 -10.73 -44.20
CA ALA A 10 -37.64 -11.70 -44.15
C ALA A 10 -36.25 -11.02 -44.16
N ASN A 11 -36.07 -9.95 -44.95
CA ASN A 11 -34.84 -9.17 -44.97
C ASN A 11 -34.62 -8.39 -43.65
N ARG A 12 -35.69 -7.91 -43.00
CA ARG A 12 -35.63 -7.29 -41.68
C ARG A 12 -35.21 -8.29 -40.60
N LEU A 13 -35.82 -9.48 -40.60
CA LEU A 13 -35.50 -10.55 -39.65
C LEU A 13 -34.09 -11.11 -39.87
N ALA A 14 -33.62 -11.19 -41.12
CA ALA A 14 -32.25 -11.58 -41.44
C ALA A 14 -31.22 -10.51 -41.03
N ARG A 15 -31.55 -9.22 -41.16
CA ARG A 15 -30.73 -8.11 -40.64
C ARG A 15 -30.69 -8.08 -39.11
N GLN A 16 -31.82 -8.31 -38.44
CA GLN A 16 -31.85 -8.45 -36.97
C GLN A 16 -31.07 -9.68 -36.50
N ARG A 17 -31.21 -10.84 -37.14
CA ARG A 17 -30.41 -12.04 -36.81
C ARG A 17 -28.90 -11.84 -37.06
N ARG A 18 -28.50 -11.02 -38.04
CA ARG A 18 -27.08 -10.63 -38.22
C ARG A 18 -26.59 -9.62 -37.17
N GLN A 19 -27.47 -8.80 -36.62
CA GLN A 19 -27.15 -7.88 -35.51
C GLN A 19 -27.13 -8.58 -34.14
N ASP A 20 -27.91 -9.65 -33.97
CA ASP A 20 -28.03 -10.43 -32.73
C ASP A 20 -27.13 -11.69 -32.70
N ALA A 21 -26.51 -12.07 -33.83
CA ALA A 21 -25.52 -13.14 -33.85
C ALA A 21 -24.24 -12.68 -33.12
N PRO A 22 -23.71 -13.44 -32.14
CA PRO A 22 -22.44 -13.10 -31.54
C PRO A 22 -21.35 -13.20 -32.60
N GLU A 23 -20.82 -12.06 -33.03
CA GLU A 23 -19.66 -12.04 -33.93
C GLU A 23 -18.53 -12.88 -33.32
N PRO A 24 -17.85 -13.75 -34.08
CA PRO A 24 -16.66 -14.47 -33.59
C PRO A 24 -15.59 -13.52 -33.03
N ALA A 25 -15.53 -12.27 -33.50
CA ALA A 25 -14.71 -11.19 -32.94
C ALA A 25 -15.11 -10.81 -31.50
N ALA A 26 -16.39 -10.78 -31.15
CA ALA A 26 -16.86 -10.48 -29.79
C ALA A 26 -16.43 -11.55 -28.78
N ALA A 27 -16.45 -12.83 -29.16
CA ALA A 27 -15.98 -13.93 -28.31
C ALA A 27 -14.45 -13.94 -28.14
N ALA A 28 -13.70 -13.53 -29.17
CA ALA A 28 -12.24 -13.33 -29.09
C ALA A 28 -11.89 -12.15 -28.16
N TRP A 29 -12.63 -11.03 -28.25
CA TRP A 29 -12.45 -9.87 -27.38
C TRP A 29 -12.84 -10.14 -25.92
N HIS A 30 -13.86 -10.95 -25.67
CA HIS A 30 -14.21 -11.34 -24.30
C HIS A 30 -13.12 -12.19 -23.63
N ARG A 31 -12.45 -13.08 -24.38
CA ARG A 31 -11.29 -13.83 -23.89
C ARG A 31 -10.07 -12.93 -23.65
N SER A 32 -9.82 -11.94 -24.51
CA SER A 32 -8.70 -11.01 -24.32
C SER A 32 -8.87 -10.09 -23.10
N ARG A 33 -10.11 -9.73 -22.71
CA ARG A 33 -10.36 -8.94 -21.50
C ARG A 33 -9.93 -9.65 -20.21
N GLY A 34 -10.27 -10.92 -20.05
CA GLY A 34 -9.86 -11.70 -18.87
C GLY A 34 -8.35 -11.91 -18.80
N MET A 35 -7.71 -12.07 -19.97
CA MET A 35 -6.27 -12.18 -20.07
C MET A 35 -5.55 -10.88 -19.70
N LEU A 36 -6.07 -9.71 -20.07
CA LEU A 36 -5.52 -8.43 -19.61
C LEU A 36 -5.55 -8.29 -18.08
N PHE A 37 -6.60 -8.77 -17.42
CA PHE A 37 -6.66 -8.80 -15.95
C PHE A 37 -5.60 -9.73 -15.35
N ALA A 38 -5.38 -10.91 -15.94
CA ALA A 38 -4.33 -11.84 -15.50
C ALA A 38 -2.92 -11.27 -15.73
N LEU A 39 -2.68 -10.65 -16.88
CA LEU A 39 -1.42 -9.98 -17.19
C LEU A 39 -1.16 -8.80 -16.26
N PHE A 40 -2.20 -8.07 -15.87
CA PHE A 40 -2.06 -6.97 -14.93
C PHE A 40 -1.82 -7.45 -13.50
N ALA A 41 -2.34 -8.62 -13.11
CA ALA A 41 -1.93 -9.28 -11.88
C ALA A 41 -0.44 -9.69 -11.91
N ALA A 42 0.04 -10.24 -13.03
CA ALA A 42 1.46 -10.58 -13.17
C ALA A 42 2.38 -9.33 -13.14
N SER A 43 1.94 -8.22 -13.73
CA SER A 43 2.63 -6.92 -13.63
C SER A 43 2.69 -6.42 -12.19
N GLY A 44 1.56 -6.43 -11.46
CA GLY A 44 1.53 -6.07 -10.04
C GLY A 44 2.43 -6.96 -9.18
N PHE A 45 2.44 -8.26 -9.46
CA PHE A 45 3.33 -9.24 -8.82
C PHE A 45 4.82 -8.88 -9.02
N ALA A 46 5.24 -8.59 -10.26
CA ALA A 46 6.61 -8.16 -10.53
C ALA A 46 6.93 -6.79 -9.90
N GLY A 47 5.98 -5.85 -9.96
CA GLY A 47 6.11 -4.50 -9.39
C GLY A 47 6.49 -4.50 -7.92
N LEU A 48 5.83 -5.35 -7.12
CA LEU A 48 6.09 -5.43 -5.68
C LEU A 48 7.29 -6.31 -5.31
N ILE A 49 7.74 -7.19 -6.20
CA ILE A 49 9.07 -7.81 -6.05
C ILE A 49 10.16 -6.73 -6.10
N TYR A 50 10.05 -5.74 -7.01
CA TYR A 50 11.03 -4.66 -7.07
C TYR A 50 11.06 -3.83 -5.79
N GLU A 51 9.89 -3.41 -5.28
CA GLU A 51 9.82 -2.65 -4.03
C GLU A 51 10.45 -3.45 -2.87
N SER A 52 10.05 -4.70 -2.68
CA SER A 52 10.61 -5.59 -1.65
C SER A 52 12.12 -5.71 -1.80
N ILE A 53 12.64 -6.08 -2.98
CA ILE A 53 14.06 -6.35 -3.16
C ILE A 53 14.94 -5.10 -3.03
N TRP A 54 14.45 -3.93 -3.47
CA TRP A 54 15.19 -2.68 -3.34
C TRP A 54 15.41 -2.27 -1.89
N THR A 55 14.49 -2.60 -0.98
CA THR A 55 14.72 -2.37 0.47
C THR A 55 15.93 -3.16 0.97
N HIS A 56 16.12 -4.39 0.50
CA HIS A 56 17.28 -5.21 0.86
C HIS A 56 18.58 -4.65 0.30
N TYR A 57 18.60 -4.22 -0.97
CA TYR A 57 19.75 -3.57 -1.58
C TYR A 57 20.14 -2.28 -0.85
N LEU A 58 19.19 -1.37 -0.62
CA LEU A 58 19.48 -0.12 0.07
C LEU A 58 19.85 -0.31 1.54
N LYS A 59 19.30 -1.32 2.22
CA LYS A 59 19.68 -1.64 3.60
C LYS A 59 21.18 -1.95 3.70
N LEU A 60 21.74 -2.69 2.73
CA LEU A 60 23.17 -3.01 2.68
C LEU A 60 24.04 -1.75 2.48
N PHE A 61 23.59 -0.82 1.62
CA PHE A 61 24.36 0.38 1.29
C PHE A 61 24.26 1.50 2.35
N LEU A 62 23.05 1.72 2.88
CA LEU A 62 22.78 2.76 3.87
C LEU A 62 23.23 2.36 5.28
N GLY A 63 23.26 1.05 5.59
CA GLY A 63 23.68 0.52 6.89
C GLY A 63 22.61 0.59 7.98
N HIS A 64 21.38 1.01 7.64
CA HIS A 64 20.28 1.10 8.61
C HIS A 64 18.94 0.69 7.97
N ALA A 65 18.29 -0.33 8.53
CA ALA A 65 17.04 -0.90 7.98
C ALA A 65 15.89 0.12 7.92
N ALA A 66 15.66 0.86 9.02
CA ALA A 66 14.56 1.83 9.07
C ALA A 66 14.68 2.94 8.02
N TYR A 67 15.89 3.51 7.81
CA TYR A 67 16.10 4.54 6.79
C TYR A 67 15.95 3.98 5.37
N ALA A 68 16.46 2.77 5.10
CA ALA A 68 16.31 2.14 3.80
C ALA A 68 14.83 1.93 3.43
N GLN A 69 14.03 1.42 4.34
CA GLN A 69 12.62 1.17 4.10
C GLN A 69 11.84 2.46 3.81
N THR A 70 12.01 3.49 4.65
CA THR A 70 11.33 4.79 4.44
C THR A 70 11.78 5.45 3.14
N LEU A 71 13.07 5.37 2.80
CA LEU A 71 13.60 5.96 1.58
C LEU A 71 13.10 5.24 0.32
N VAL A 72 13.13 3.89 0.30
CA VAL A 72 12.58 3.11 -0.83
C VAL A 72 11.11 3.43 -1.01
N LEU A 73 10.31 3.40 0.06
CA LEU A 73 8.88 3.70 -0.02
C LEU A 73 8.64 5.11 -0.58
N ALA A 74 9.42 6.11 -0.15
CA ALA A 74 9.32 7.48 -0.65
C ALA A 74 9.68 7.59 -2.14
N ILE A 75 10.77 6.94 -2.60
CA ILE A 75 11.18 6.96 -4.00
C ILE A 75 10.19 6.16 -4.87
N PHE A 76 9.72 5.01 -4.36
CA PHE A 76 8.78 4.14 -5.04
C PHE A 76 7.44 4.84 -5.25
N MET A 77 6.81 5.31 -4.17
CA MET A 77 5.56 6.08 -4.24
C MET A 77 5.75 7.39 -5.02
N GLY A 78 6.87 8.10 -4.84
CA GLY A 78 7.18 9.31 -5.60
C GLY A 78 7.27 9.06 -7.11
N GLY A 79 7.93 7.96 -7.50
CA GLY A 79 7.97 7.49 -8.88
C GLY A 79 6.59 7.09 -9.39
N LEU A 80 5.80 6.33 -8.61
CA LEU A 80 4.43 5.96 -8.96
C LEU A 80 3.58 7.20 -9.26
N ALA A 81 3.63 8.21 -8.38
CA ALA A 81 2.92 9.47 -8.53
C ALA A 81 3.35 10.23 -9.79
N LEU A 82 4.67 10.37 -9.99
CA LEU A 82 5.23 11.07 -11.15
C LEU A 82 4.87 10.35 -12.45
N GLY A 83 5.03 9.02 -12.51
CA GLY A 83 4.68 8.20 -13.66
C GLY A 83 3.20 8.28 -14.00
N SER A 84 2.32 8.20 -13.00
CA SER A 84 0.88 8.32 -13.22
C SER A 84 0.46 9.70 -13.69
N TRP A 85 1.11 10.76 -13.21
CA TRP A 85 0.91 12.13 -13.69
C TRP A 85 1.43 12.33 -15.12
N LEU A 86 2.60 11.79 -15.46
CA LEU A 86 3.13 11.82 -16.82
C LEU A 86 2.19 11.09 -17.78
N SER A 87 1.71 9.91 -17.38
CA SER A 87 0.75 9.14 -18.18
C SER A 87 -0.59 9.87 -18.34
N SER A 88 -1.10 10.57 -17.32
CA SER A 88 -2.35 11.32 -17.47
C SER A 88 -2.21 12.50 -18.45
N ARG A 89 -1.04 13.14 -18.49
CA ARG A 89 -0.76 14.26 -19.40
C ARG A 89 -0.62 13.83 -20.87
N TRP A 90 -0.16 12.60 -21.13
CA TRP A 90 0.14 12.14 -22.49
C TRP A 90 -0.76 11.04 -23.04
N SER A 91 -1.55 10.37 -22.19
CA SER A 91 -2.46 9.28 -22.60
C SER A 91 -3.39 9.68 -23.75
N GLU A 92 -3.97 10.88 -23.70
CA GLU A 92 -4.89 11.37 -24.74
C GLU A 92 -4.21 11.53 -26.12
N ARG A 93 -2.88 11.75 -26.15
CA ARG A 93 -2.11 11.92 -27.40
C ARG A 93 -1.71 10.59 -28.02
N TRP A 94 -1.69 9.51 -27.24
CA TRP A 94 -1.23 8.21 -27.70
C TRP A 94 -2.40 7.43 -28.27
N ARG A 95 -2.24 6.95 -29.51
CA ARG A 95 -3.29 6.17 -30.21
C ARG A 95 -3.46 4.79 -29.56
N ASP A 96 -2.34 4.09 -29.33
CA ASP A 96 -2.34 2.72 -28.80
C ASP A 96 -1.72 2.63 -27.39
N LEU A 97 -2.55 2.83 -26.37
CA LEU A 97 -2.13 2.81 -24.96
C LEU A 97 -1.63 1.44 -24.49
N LEU A 98 -2.18 0.34 -25.03
CA LEU A 98 -1.72 -1.01 -24.68
C LEU A 98 -0.33 -1.32 -25.28
N VAL A 99 0.00 -0.71 -26.42
CA VAL A 99 1.35 -0.79 -27.00
C VAL A 99 2.32 0.03 -26.16
N ALA A 100 1.92 1.24 -25.74
CA ALA A 100 2.72 2.05 -24.82
C ALA A 100 2.91 1.35 -23.45
N TYR A 101 1.89 0.64 -22.96
CA TYR A 101 2.00 -0.23 -21.79
C TYR A 101 3.03 -1.34 -22.02
N ALA A 102 2.95 -2.07 -23.13
CA ALA A 102 3.91 -3.13 -23.46
C ALA A 102 5.35 -2.61 -23.55
N ALA A 103 5.55 -1.43 -24.15
CA ALA A 103 6.86 -0.78 -24.19
C ALA A 103 7.37 -0.37 -22.80
N THR A 104 6.48 0.16 -21.95
CA THR A 104 6.78 0.50 -20.55
C THR A 104 7.21 -0.75 -19.76
N GLU A 105 6.47 -1.86 -19.88
CA GLU A 105 6.79 -3.14 -19.26
C GLU A 105 8.14 -3.68 -19.73
N ALA A 106 8.43 -3.63 -21.04
CA ALA A 106 9.73 -4.04 -21.57
C ALA A 106 10.87 -3.17 -21.02
N ALA A 107 10.67 -1.85 -20.92
CA ALA A 107 11.65 -0.93 -20.34
C ALA A 107 11.90 -1.23 -18.85
N ILE A 108 10.86 -1.54 -18.07
CA ILE A 108 10.99 -2.00 -16.68
C ILE A 108 11.83 -3.27 -16.63
N GLY A 109 11.56 -4.24 -17.51
CA GLY A 109 12.35 -5.48 -17.61
C GLY A 109 13.82 -5.24 -17.92
N VAL A 110 14.13 -4.35 -18.87
CA VAL A 110 15.52 -3.97 -19.20
C VAL A 110 16.23 -3.37 -17.97
N LEU A 111 15.59 -2.42 -17.30
CA LEU A 111 16.15 -1.80 -16.10
C LEU A 111 16.34 -2.83 -14.98
N GLY A 112 15.38 -3.73 -14.77
CA GLY A 112 15.45 -4.80 -13.78
C GLY A 112 16.61 -5.78 -14.02
N LEU A 113 16.85 -6.18 -15.28
CA LEU A 113 18.01 -7.02 -15.63
C LEU A 113 19.34 -6.31 -15.40
N ALA A 114 19.42 -5.02 -15.74
CA ALA A 114 20.63 -4.22 -15.56
C ALA A 114 20.89 -3.84 -14.09
N PHE A 115 19.85 -3.75 -13.26
CA PHE A 115 19.88 -3.13 -11.94
C PHE A 115 20.98 -3.69 -11.04
N HIS A 116 21.12 -5.01 -10.92
CA HIS A 116 22.12 -5.59 -10.02
C HIS A 116 23.55 -5.16 -10.38
N HIS A 117 23.90 -5.24 -11.66
CA HIS A 117 25.23 -4.86 -12.14
C HIS A 117 25.49 -3.37 -11.97
N VAL A 118 24.49 -2.54 -12.27
CA VAL A 118 24.56 -1.08 -12.07
C VAL A 118 24.70 -0.74 -10.58
N PHE A 119 23.94 -1.40 -9.70
CA PHE A 119 23.98 -1.19 -8.27
C PHE A 119 25.36 -1.54 -7.68
N VAL A 120 25.90 -2.72 -8.00
CA VAL A 120 27.23 -3.13 -7.53
C VAL A 120 28.30 -2.17 -8.05
N GLY A 121 28.30 -1.85 -9.35
CA GLY A 121 29.27 -0.91 -9.91
C GLY A 121 29.19 0.48 -9.28
N ALA A 122 27.98 1.03 -9.12
CA ALA A 122 27.76 2.34 -8.53
C ALA A 122 28.15 2.39 -7.04
N THR A 123 27.84 1.34 -6.28
CA THR A 123 28.18 1.29 -4.85
C THR A 123 29.67 1.04 -4.62
N SER A 124 30.33 0.19 -5.42
CA SER A 124 31.79 0.04 -5.40
C SER A 124 32.50 1.36 -5.68
N LEU A 125 32.12 2.07 -6.76
CA LEU A 125 32.66 3.40 -7.06
C LEU A 125 32.41 4.40 -5.91
N ALA A 126 31.23 4.36 -5.31
CA ALA A 126 30.90 5.19 -4.16
C ALA A 126 31.85 4.92 -2.97
N TYR A 127 32.05 3.65 -2.59
CA TYR A 127 32.90 3.27 -1.46
C TYR A 127 34.39 3.54 -1.72
N GLU A 128 34.88 3.25 -2.92
CA GLU A 128 36.29 3.38 -3.25
C GLU A 128 36.72 4.84 -3.47
N HIS A 129 35.86 5.65 -4.08
CA HIS A 129 36.27 6.96 -4.59
C HIS A 129 35.52 8.14 -3.98
N VAL A 130 34.22 8.02 -3.69
CA VAL A 130 33.40 9.19 -3.31
C VAL A 130 33.32 9.37 -1.80
N LEU A 131 32.93 8.30 -1.08
CA LEU A 131 32.71 8.35 0.36
C LEU A 131 33.96 8.73 1.17
N PRO A 132 35.19 8.26 0.84
CA PRO A 132 36.40 8.69 1.53
C PRO A 132 36.65 10.20 1.41
N ARG A 133 36.31 10.79 0.26
CA ARG A 133 36.46 12.24 0.02
C ARG A 133 35.41 13.07 0.76
N LEU A 134 34.25 12.48 1.08
CA LEU A 134 33.17 13.11 1.84
C LEU A 134 33.25 12.81 3.35
N ALA A 135 34.23 12.01 3.80
CA ALA A 135 34.30 11.49 5.16
C ALA A 135 34.34 12.58 6.25
N GLY A 136 34.79 13.79 5.91
CA GLY A 136 34.78 14.95 6.81
C GLY A 136 33.38 15.50 7.16
N SER A 137 32.31 15.05 6.49
CA SER A 137 30.94 15.49 6.75
C SER A 137 29.92 14.35 6.66
N ALA A 138 29.39 13.93 7.81
CA ALA A 138 28.34 12.91 7.90
C ALA A 138 27.07 13.29 7.11
N ALA A 139 26.75 14.60 7.07
CA ALA A 139 25.62 15.11 6.30
C ALA A 139 25.85 14.94 4.78
N ALA A 140 27.06 15.25 4.30
CA ALA A 140 27.40 15.08 2.89
C ALA A 140 27.38 13.61 2.46
N VAL A 141 27.90 12.71 3.29
CA VAL A 141 27.83 11.26 3.08
C VAL A 141 26.37 10.79 2.99
N THR A 142 25.54 11.23 3.93
CA THR A 142 24.12 10.84 3.96
C THR A 142 23.38 11.33 2.73
N LEU A 143 23.55 12.62 2.39
CA LEU A 143 22.94 13.23 1.21
C LEU A 143 23.35 12.49 -0.07
N PHE A 144 24.64 12.23 -0.26
CA PHE A 144 25.14 11.48 -1.41
C PHE A 144 24.52 10.09 -1.51
N LYS A 145 24.51 9.33 -0.40
CA LYS A 145 23.93 7.98 -0.39
C LYS A 145 22.44 8.00 -0.75
N TRP A 146 21.70 8.98 -0.24
CA TRP A 146 20.26 9.12 -0.52
C TRP A 146 20.02 9.53 -1.99
N SER A 147 20.82 10.45 -2.52
CA SER A 147 20.73 10.85 -3.93
C SER A 147 21.09 9.71 -4.88
N LEU A 148 22.14 8.94 -4.59
CA LEU A 148 22.52 7.79 -5.40
C LEU A 148 21.42 6.71 -5.38
N ALA A 149 20.85 6.42 -4.21
CA ALA A 149 19.72 5.52 -4.07
C ALA A 149 18.50 5.98 -4.91
N ALA A 150 18.17 7.28 -4.87
CA ALA A 150 17.11 7.86 -5.68
C ALA A 150 17.37 7.70 -7.18
N VAL A 151 18.59 8.00 -7.66
CA VAL A 151 18.95 7.87 -9.07
C VAL A 151 18.85 6.41 -9.55
N LEU A 152 19.20 5.44 -8.71
CA LEU A 152 19.17 4.01 -9.07
C LEU A 152 17.75 3.46 -9.19
N ILE A 153 16.81 3.94 -8.38
CA ILE A 153 15.46 3.35 -8.26
C ILE A 153 14.40 4.19 -8.98
N LEU A 154 14.48 5.52 -8.93
CA LEU A 154 13.45 6.43 -9.41
C LEU A 154 13.04 6.21 -10.88
N PRO A 155 13.96 6.00 -11.85
CA PRO A 155 13.56 5.81 -13.24
C PRO A 155 12.61 4.62 -13.43
N GLN A 156 12.90 3.49 -12.77
CA GLN A 156 12.07 2.30 -12.84
C GLN A 156 10.75 2.49 -12.07
N SER A 157 10.77 3.19 -10.93
CA SER A 157 9.55 3.55 -10.20
C SER A 157 8.62 4.46 -11.01
N VAL A 158 9.17 5.39 -11.80
CA VAL A 158 8.38 6.23 -12.73
C VAL A 158 7.70 5.38 -13.78
N LEU A 159 8.41 4.42 -14.39
CA LEU A 159 7.80 3.52 -15.37
C LEU A 159 6.71 2.64 -14.73
N LEU A 160 6.95 2.11 -13.53
CA LEU A 160 5.92 1.38 -12.76
C LEU A 160 4.69 2.26 -12.49
N GLY A 161 4.89 3.57 -12.28
CA GLY A 161 3.79 4.54 -12.12
C GLY A 161 2.94 4.74 -13.37
N MET A 162 3.50 4.48 -14.56
CA MET A 162 2.79 4.62 -15.82
C MET A 162 1.93 3.40 -16.15
N THR A 163 2.22 2.21 -15.59
CA THR A 163 1.55 0.96 -15.99
C THR A 163 0.04 0.98 -15.70
N PHE A 164 -0.37 1.47 -14.51
CA PHE A 164 -1.77 1.49 -14.12
C PHE A 164 -2.65 2.38 -15.00
N PRO A 165 -2.32 3.67 -15.24
CA PRO A 165 -3.12 4.50 -16.14
C PRO A 165 -3.11 4.00 -17.58
N LEU A 166 -1.98 3.51 -18.11
CA LEU A 166 -1.89 3.01 -19.49
C LEU A 166 -2.76 1.76 -19.70
N MET A 167 -2.66 0.76 -18.81
CA MET A 167 -3.49 -0.44 -18.89
C MET A 167 -4.97 -0.08 -18.75
N THR A 168 -5.31 0.75 -17.76
CA THR A 168 -6.69 1.11 -17.47
C THR A 168 -7.34 1.88 -18.60
N ALA A 169 -6.70 2.96 -19.07
CA ALA A 169 -7.23 3.74 -20.19
C ALA A 169 -7.28 2.89 -21.48
N GLY A 170 -6.26 2.07 -21.76
CA GLY A 170 -6.26 1.15 -22.91
C GLY A 170 -7.42 0.14 -22.88
N VAL A 171 -7.66 -0.50 -21.73
CA VAL A 171 -8.80 -1.41 -21.52
C VAL A 171 -10.13 -0.67 -21.68
N LEU A 172 -10.24 0.55 -21.17
CA LEU A 172 -11.47 1.34 -21.23
C LEU A 172 -11.82 1.79 -22.65
N ARG A 173 -10.83 2.11 -23.48
CA ARG A 173 -11.02 2.42 -24.91
C ARG A 173 -11.60 1.22 -25.68
N ILE A 174 -11.12 0.01 -25.38
CA ILE A 174 -11.56 -1.22 -26.06
C ILE A 174 -12.89 -1.74 -25.48
N PHE A 175 -13.08 -1.68 -24.16
CA PHE A 175 -14.21 -2.28 -23.44
C PHE A 175 -15.09 -1.24 -22.75
N ALA A 176 -15.59 -0.26 -23.51
CA ALA A 176 -16.34 0.90 -23.01
C ALA A 176 -17.70 0.59 -22.34
N LYS A 177 -18.26 -0.62 -22.50
CA LYS A 177 -19.62 -0.95 -22.00
C LYS A 177 -19.78 -0.89 -20.48
N ARG A 178 -18.72 -1.22 -19.72
CA ARG A 178 -18.74 -1.27 -18.24
C ARG A 178 -17.45 -0.71 -17.66
N PRO A 179 -17.28 0.63 -17.72
CA PRO A 179 -16.01 1.26 -17.39
C PRO A 179 -15.66 1.13 -15.91
N GLY A 180 -16.63 1.28 -15.01
CA GLY A 180 -16.40 1.15 -13.58
C GLY A 180 -16.00 -0.28 -13.20
N GLN A 181 -16.67 -1.30 -13.76
CA GLN A 181 -16.29 -2.69 -13.53
C GLN A 181 -14.86 -2.97 -13.99
N SER A 182 -14.47 -2.53 -15.18
CA SER A 182 -13.10 -2.73 -15.70
C SER A 182 -12.06 -2.05 -14.81
N LEU A 183 -12.28 -0.79 -14.45
CA LEU A 183 -11.39 -0.03 -13.58
C LEU A 183 -11.18 -0.72 -12.23
N ALA A 184 -12.27 -1.11 -11.56
CA ALA A 184 -12.20 -1.77 -10.26
C ALA A 184 -11.57 -3.18 -10.34
N MET A 185 -11.80 -3.92 -11.44
CA MET A 185 -11.21 -5.25 -11.64
C MET A 185 -9.70 -5.16 -11.93
N LEU A 186 -9.25 -4.13 -12.67
CA LEU A 186 -7.83 -3.87 -12.88
C LEU A 186 -7.13 -3.50 -11.57
N TYR A 187 -7.74 -2.62 -10.78
CA TYR A 187 -7.23 -2.29 -9.45
C TYR A 187 -7.14 -3.54 -8.55
N PHE A 188 -8.19 -4.36 -8.51
CA PHE A 188 -8.18 -5.64 -7.78
C PHE A 188 -7.05 -6.57 -8.24
N THR A 189 -6.95 -6.84 -9.54
CA THR A 189 -6.01 -7.84 -10.06
C THR A 189 -4.56 -7.41 -9.88
N ASN A 190 -4.25 -6.14 -10.12
CA ASN A 190 -2.92 -5.60 -9.83
C ASN A 190 -2.59 -5.66 -8.34
N SER A 191 -3.49 -5.23 -7.46
CA SER A 191 -3.28 -5.29 -6.01
C SER A 191 -3.17 -6.74 -5.49
N LEU A 192 -3.95 -7.68 -6.03
CA LEU A 192 -3.83 -9.09 -5.64
C LEU A 192 -2.47 -9.67 -6.05
N GLY A 193 -2.05 -9.38 -7.29
CA GLY A 193 -0.72 -9.75 -7.77
C GLY A 193 0.38 -9.15 -6.91
N ALA A 194 0.27 -7.87 -6.59
CA ALA A 194 1.16 -7.12 -5.71
C ALA A 194 1.31 -7.78 -4.32
N ALA A 195 0.21 -8.09 -3.63
CA ALA A 195 0.23 -8.76 -2.33
C ALA A 195 0.94 -10.13 -2.41
N ALA A 196 0.64 -10.93 -3.43
CA ALA A 196 1.34 -12.20 -3.66
C ALA A 196 2.83 -11.99 -4.00
N GLY A 197 3.17 -10.94 -4.75
CA GLY A 197 4.54 -10.59 -5.13
C GLY A 197 5.42 -10.25 -3.93
N VAL A 198 4.91 -9.48 -2.97
CA VAL A 198 5.61 -9.18 -1.71
C VAL A 198 5.95 -10.48 -0.95
N LEU A 199 4.96 -11.35 -0.76
CA LEU A 199 5.16 -12.61 -0.04
C LEU A 199 6.12 -13.56 -0.76
N VAL A 200 5.96 -13.73 -2.07
CA VAL A 200 6.82 -14.63 -2.85
C VAL A 200 8.25 -14.07 -2.94
N SER A 201 8.42 -12.76 -3.03
CA SER A 201 9.74 -12.11 -2.99
C SER A 201 10.51 -12.52 -1.74
N GLY A 202 9.96 -12.22 -0.57
CA GLY A 202 10.66 -12.36 0.69
C GLY A 202 10.81 -13.78 1.19
N PHE A 203 9.74 -14.57 1.11
CA PHE A 203 9.73 -15.92 1.69
C PHE A 203 10.27 -16.98 0.74
N VAL A 204 10.27 -16.74 -0.58
CA VAL A 204 10.63 -17.77 -1.57
C VAL A 204 11.81 -17.34 -2.43
N LEU A 205 11.71 -16.23 -3.16
CA LEU A 205 12.70 -15.86 -4.17
C LEU A 205 14.04 -15.47 -3.56
N ILE A 206 14.06 -14.65 -2.50
CA ILE A 206 15.31 -14.25 -1.83
C ILE A 206 16.07 -15.48 -1.32
N ALA A 207 15.37 -16.43 -0.70
CA ALA A 207 15.97 -17.67 -0.19
C ALA A 207 16.45 -18.60 -1.32
N ALA A 208 15.69 -18.72 -2.42
CA ALA A 208 15.98 -19.66 -3.48
C ALA A 208 17.06 -19.19 -4.47
N VAL A 209 17.05 -17.89 -4.83
CA VAL A 209 17.86 -17.36 -5.94
C VAL A 209 18.67 -16.10 -5.56
N GLY A 210 18.58 -15.66 -4.30
CA GLY A 210 19.28 -14.47 -3.81
C GLY A 210 18.81 -13.16 -4.42
N LEU A 211 19.41 -12.05 -3.99
CA LEU A 211 19.04 -10.70 -4.47
C LEU A 211 19.14 -10.52 -6.01
N PRO A 212 20.18 -11.04 -6.70
CA PRO A 212 20.30 -10.90 -8.15
C PRO A 212 19.28 -11.78 -8.90
N GLY A 213 18.97 -12.95 -8.37
CA GLY A 213 17.99 -13.86 -8.97
C GLY A 213 16.58 -13.30 -8.85
N THR A 214 16.20 -12.79 -7.68
CA THR A 214 14.86 -12.23 -7.43
C THR A 214 14.54 -11.07 -8.38
N ILE A 215 15.48 -10.14 -8.58
CA ILE A 215 15.26 -8.99 -9.48
C ILE A 215 15.23 -9.41 -10.96
N ARG A 216 16.01 -10.42 -11.35
CA ARG A 216 15.95 -11.00 -12.70
C ARG A 216 14.61 -11.71 -12.94
N THR A 217 14.09 -12.43 -11.95
CA THR A 217 12.76 -13.07 -12.06
C THR A 217 11.66 -12.03 -12.29
N ALA A 218 11.65 -10.92 -11.53
CA ALA A 218 10.72 -9.83 -11.78
C ALA A 218 10.85 -9.28 -13.21
N ALA A 219 12.08 -9.05 -13.68
CA ALA A 219 12.35 -8.56 -15.03
C ALA A 219 11.83 -9.50 -16.13
N LEU A 220 12.03 -10.81 -15.97
CA LEU A 220 11.53 -11.82 -16.91
C LEU A 220 9.99 -11.84 -16.95
N ILE A 221 9.32 -11.62 -15.81
CA ILE A 221 7.86 -11.49 -15.75
C ILE A 221 7.42 -10.25 -16.53
N ASN A 222 8.08 -9.09 -16.35
CA ASN A 222 7.76 -7.89 -17.13
C ASN A 222 7.93 -8.11 -18.65
N PHE A 223 9.00 -8.79 -19.08
CA PHE A 223 9.18 -9.14 -20.50
C PHE A 223 8.09 -10.08 -21.02
N ALA A 224 7.69 -11.08 -20.22
CA ALA A 224 6.61 -11.98 -20.58
C ALA A 224 5.27 -11.22 -20.73
N VAL A 225 4.97 -10.31 -19.81
CA VAL A 225 3.80 -9.43 -19.87
C VAL A 225 3.85 -8.51 -21.08
N ALA A 226 4.99 -7.85 -21.32
CA ALA A 226 5.21 -6.99 -22.49
C ALA A 226 5.00 -7.75 -23.81
N GLY A 227 5.62 -8.93 -23.95
CA GLY A 227 5.51 -9.78 -25.13
C GLY A 227 4.07 -10.27 -25.35
N ALA A 228 3.37 -10.65 -24.29
CA ALA A 228 1.97 -11.08 -24.37
C ALA A 228 1.06 -9.93 -24.81
N VAL A 229 1.13 -8.76 -24.17
CA VAL A 229 0.31 -7.60 -24.56
C VAL A 229 0.64 -7.15 -25.98
N TRP A 230 1.92 -7.08 -26.34
CA TRP A 230 2.33 -6.74 -27.70
C TRP A 230 1.77 -7.73 -28.73
N TRP A 231 1.88 -9.04 -28.50
CA TRP A 231 1.38 -10.04 -29.43
C TRP A 231 -0.15 -9.98 -29.62
N LEU A 232 -0.89 -9.70 -28.55
CA LEU A 232 -2.34 -9.62 -28.57
C LEU A 232 -2.88 -8.37 -29.26
N PHE A 233 -2.17 -7.24 -29.16
CA PHE A 233 -2.69 -5.93 -29.58
C PHE A 233 -1.85 -5.24 -30.67
N ARG A 234 -0.73 -5.83 -31.12
CA ARG A 234 0.00 -5.33 -32.29
C ARG A 234 -0.90 -5.32 -33.53
N GLY A 235 -0.85 -4.24 -34.30
CA GLY A 235 -1.55 -4.12 -35.58
C GLY A 235 -3.08 -4.09 -35.49
N HIS A 236 -3.66 -3.97 -34.30
CA HIS A 236 -5.08 -3.70 -34.15
C HIS A 236 -5.30 -2.19 -34.26
N ASP A 237 -6.11 -1.75 -35.22
CA ASP A 237 -6.67 -0.40 -35.20
C ASP A 237 -7.58 -0.32 -33.98
N THR A 238 -7.05 0.17 -32.85
CA THR A 238 -7.86 0.47 -31.69
C THR A 238 -8.97 1.41 -32.20
N PRO A 239 -10.26 1.04 -32.08
CA PRO A 239 -11.33 1.86 -32.61
C PRO A 239 -11.11 3.26 -32.11
N THR A 240 -10.81 4.17 -33.03
CA THR A 240 -10.73 5.59 -32.72
C THR A 240 -12.19 5.96 -32.48
N LEU A 241 -12.72 5.64 -31.29
CA LEU A 241 -13.90 6.32 -30.78
C LEU A 241 -13.52 7.77 -30.94
N ALA A 242 -14.18 8.43 -31.90
CA ALA A 242 -13.89 9.81 -32.24
C ALA A 242 -13.75 10.54 -30.91
N LEU A 243 -12.51 10.94 -30.61
CA LEU A 243 -12.21 11.79 -29.47
C LEU A 243 -12.95 13.07 -29.81
N VAL A 244 -14.24 13.13 -29.47
CA VAL A 244 -14.91 14.41 -29.32
C VAL A 244 -13.97 15.13 -28.37
N PRO A 245 -13.33 16.23 -28.79
CA PRO A 245 -12.49 17.00 -27.90
C PRO A 245 -13.40 17.39 -26.74
N GLN A 246 -13.33 16.63 -25.65
CA GLN A 246 -13.91 17.09 -24.41
C GLN A 246 -12.99 18.22 -24.04
N GLU A 247 -13.45 19.46 -24.23
CA GLU A 247 -12.79 20.62 -23.63
C GLU A 247 -12.36 20.20 -22.23
N GLU A 248 -11.06 20.33 -21.92
CA GLU A 248 -10.50 19.99 -20.61
C GLU A 248 -11.25 20.79 -19.53
N ARG A 249 -12.38 20.26 -19.08
CA ARG A 249 -13.16 20.86 -17.99
C ARG A 249 -12.45 20.46 -16.70
N ARG A 250 -11.29 21.03 -16.44
CA ARG A 250 -10.68 21.03 -15.10
C ARG A 250 -11.38 22.10 -14.28
N ASP A 251 -12.59 21.78 -13.85
CA ASP A 251 -13.42 22.64 -13.03
C ASP A 251 -13.09 22.46 -11.53
N GLY A 252 -13.79 23.22 -10.67
CA GLY A 252 -13.63 23.06 -9.22
C GLY A 252 -13.97 21.66 -8.71
N THR A 253 -14.85 20.92 -9.41
CA THR A 253 -15.20 19.53 -9.06
C THR A 253 -14.00 18.61 -9.22
N PHE A 254 -13.27 18.74 -10.33
CA PHE A 254 -12.07 17.96 -10.60
C PHE A 254 -11.02 18.12 -9.50
N PHE A 255 -10.66 19.37 -9.19
CA PHE A 255 -9.65 19.66 -8.15
C PHE A 255 -10.13 19.29 -6.74
N PHE A 256 -11.43 19.42 -6.46
CA PHE A 256 -12.00 18.98 -5.20
C PHE A 256 -11.79 17.47 -4.98
N PHE A 257 -12.14 16.64 -5.96
CA PHE A 257 -11.96 15.19 -5.85
C PHE A 257 -10.50 14.75 -5.87
N LEU A 258 -9.62 15.54 -6.50
CA LEU A 258 -8.18 15.36 -6.38
C LEU A 258 -7.71 15.62 -4.94
N GLY A 259 -8.23 16.66 -4.29
CA GLY A 259 -8.02 16.96 -2.88
C GLY A 259 -8.56 15.86 -1.97
N VAL A 260 -9.74 15.30 -2.27
CA VAL A 260 -10.29 14.13 -1.58
C VAL A 260 -9.33 12.95 -1.68
N ALA A 261 -8.87 12.61 -2.89
CA ALA A 261 -7.93 11.52 -3.11
C ALA A 261 -6.61 11.73 -2.36
N LEU A 262 -6.10 12.96 -2.34
CA LEU A 262 -4.90 13.35 -1.60
C LEU A 262 -5.07 13.17 -0.08
N VAL A 263 -6.16 13.70 0.49
CA VAL A 263 -6.41 13.57 1.94
C VAL A 263 -6.63 12.11 2.33
N THR A 264 -7.39 11.35 1.54
CA THR A 264 -7.56 9.90 1.75
C THR A 264 -6.23 9.15 1.68
N GLY A 265 -5.33 9.55 0.76
CA GLY A 265 -3.99 8.97 0.68
C GLY A 265 -3.16 9.27 1.92
N ALA A 266 -3.18 10.53 2.36
CA ALA A 266 -2.45 10.97 3.55
C ALA A 266 -2.94 10.27 4.82
N SER A 267 -4.25 10.26 5.06
CA SER A 267 -4.83 9.60 6.24
C SER A 267 -4.56 8.10 6.23
N SER A 268 -4.72 7.42 5.08
CA SER A 268 -4.53 5.97 4.98
C SER A 268 -3.12 5.52 5.29
N PHE A 269 -2.13 6.23 4.77
CA PHE A 269 -0.73 5.92 5.07
C PHE A 269 -0.31 6.38 6.48
N MET A 270 -0.98 7.35 7.10
CA MET A 270 -0.73 7.70 8.51
C MET A 270 -1.07 6.56 9.46
N TYR A 271 -2.25 5.95 9.32
CA TYR A 271 -2.59 4.78 10.15
C TYR A 271 -1.94 3.49 9.66
N GLU A 272 -1.56 3.36 8.39
CA GLU A 272 -0.69 2.26 7.95
C GLU A 272 0.64 2.27 8.71
N VAL A 273 1.31 3.44 8.77
CA VAL A 273 2.52 3.61 9.58
C VAL A 273 2.24 3.28 11.04
N ALA A 274 1.14 3.77 11.62
CA ALA A 274 0.78 3.44 13.00
C ALA A 274 0.57 1.93 13.21
N TRP A 275 -0.11 1.23 12.30
CA TRP A 275 -0.30 -0.22 12.38
C TRP A 275 0.97 -1.00 12.21
N ILE A 276 1.84 -0.64 11.25
CA ILE A 276 3.14 -1.32 11.08
C ILE A 276 3.94 -1.22 12.39
N ARG A 277 3.90 -0.07 13.04
CA ARG A 277 4.57 0.18 14.32
C ARG A 277 3.94 -0.60 15.48
N MET A 278 2.62 -0.62 15.56
CA MET A 278 1.88 -1.39 16.56
C MET A 278 2.12 -2.90 16.39
N LEU A 279 1.91 -3.42 15.18
CA LEU A 279 2.09 -4.84 14.87
C LEU A 279 3.56 -5.27 14.97
N ALA A 280 4.55 -4.42 14.69
CA ALA A 280 5.96 -4.76 14.95
C ALA A 280 6.27 -5.06 16.43
N LEU A 281 5.48 -4.52 17.38
CA LEU A 281 5.60 -4.85 18.81
C LEU A 281 4.99 -6.20 19.17
N VAL A 282 4.11 -6.72 18.32
CA VAL A 282 3.39 -7.99 18.50
C VAL A 282 4.01 -9.11 17.69
N LEU A 283 4.38 -8.87 16.43
CA LEU A 283 4.90 -9.85 15.47
C LEU A 283 6.45 -9.86 15.43
N GLY A 284 7.08 -8.80 15.96
CA GLY A 284 8.51 -8.53 15.81
C GLY A 284 8.82 -7.65 14.60
N SER A 285 10.03 -7.08 14.57
CA SER A 285 10.50 -6.15 13.54
C SER A 285 11.36 -6.82 12.45
N SER A 286 11.01 -8.03 12.03
CA SER A 286 11.74 -8.78 10.99
C SER A 286 11.32 -8.33 9.58
N THR A 287 12.11 -8.69 8.56
CA THR A 287 11.75 -8.45 7.15
C THR A 287 10.47 -9.20 6.78
N HIS A 288 10.34 -10.46 7.20
CA HIS A 288 9.14 -11.26 6.99
C HIS A 288 7.90 -10.63 7.64
N ALA A 289 8.00 -10.13 8.88
CA ALA A 289 6.86 -9.47 9.53
C ALA A 289 6.44 -8.20 8.77
N PHE A 290 7.39 -7.43 8.24
CA PHE A 290 7.10 -6.28 7.38
C PHE A 290 6.36 -6.69 6.09
N GLU A 291 6.81 -7.74 5.42
CA GLU A 291 6.19 -8.24 4.19
C GLU A 291 4.77 -8.77 4.41
N LEU A 292 4.50 -9.43 5.54
CA LEU A 292 3.15 -9.82 5.93
C LEU A 292 2.23 -8.61 6.11
N MET A 293 2.69 -7.59 6.84
CA MET A 293 1.90 -6.37 7.07
C MET A 293 1.60 -5.62 5.76
N LEU A 294 2.61 -5.48 4.88
CA LEU A 294 2.43 -4.85 3.57
C LEU A 294 1.47 -5.66 2.69
N SER A 295 1.61 -6.99 2.66
CA SER A 295 0.70 -7.89 1.95
C SER A 295 -0.73 -7.77 2.47
N ALA A 296 -0.95 -7.77 3.79
CA ALA A 296 -2.26 -7.63 4.41
C ALA A 296 -2.94 -6.29 4.04
N PHE A 297 -2.18 -5.20 4.01
CA PHE A 297 -2.68 -3.88 3.59
C PHE A 297 -3.12 -3.90 2.11
N ILE A 298 -2.26 -4.38 1.22
CA ILE A 298 -2.53 -4.44 -0.22
C ILE A 298 -3.68 -5.42 -0.53
N LEU A 299 -3.75 -6.54 0.19
CA LEU A 299 -4.85 -7.50 0.07
C LEU A 299 -6.19 -6.86 0.40
N GLY A 300 -6.25 -6.03 1.45
CA GLY A 300 -7.45 -5.25 1.76
C GLY A 300 -7.86 -4.32 0.61
N LEU A 301 -6.90 -3.60 0.01
CA LEU A 301 -7.15 -2.79 -1.18
C LEU A 301 -7.74 -3.62 -2.33
N ALA A 302 -7.17 -4.81 -2.57
CA ALA A 302 -7.64 -5.73 -3.59
C ALA A 302 -9.10 -6.16 -3.31
N VAL A 303 -9.40 -6.67 -2.11
CA VAL A 303 -10.73 -7.14 -1.73
C VAL A 303 -11.78 -6.02 -1.83
N GLY A 304 -11.41 -4.78 -1.47
CA GLY A 304 -12.24 -3.59 -1.69
C GLY A 304 -12.59 -3.37 -3.16
N GLY A 305 -11.56 -3.39 -4.03
CA GLY A 305 -11.73 -3.30 -5.49
C GLY A 305 -12.63 -4.40 -6.06
N LEU A 306 -12.43 -5.65 -5.61
CA LEU A 306 -13.24 -6.81 -6.02
C LEU A 306 -14.71 -6.64 -5.63
N TRP A 307 -14.97 -6.10 -4.44
CA TRP A 307 -16.32 -5.88 -3.96
C TRP A 307 -17.04 -4.78 -4.77
N ILE A 308 -16.36 -3.67 -5.06
CA ILE A 308 -17.01 -2.54 -5.75
C ILE A 308 -17.22 -2.82 -7.25
N GLN A 309 -16.42 -3.69 -7.88
CA GLN A 309 -16.44 -3.90 -9.34
C GLN A 309 -17.82 -4.22 -9.94
N ARG A 310 -18.66 -5.01 -9.25
CA ARG A 310 -19.97 -5.44 -9.79
C ARG A 310 -21.08 -4.44 -9.46
N ARG A 311 -20.78 -3.50 -8.56
CA ARG A 311 -21.73 -2.55 -7.96
C ARG A 311 -21.59 -1.17 -8.58
N ILE A 312 -20.37 -0.76 -8.90
CA ILE A 312 -19.99 0.61 -9.29
C ILE A 312 -20.81 1.17 -10.45
N ASP A 313 -20.96 0.43 -11.54
CA ASP A 313 -21.73 0.88 -12.72
C ASP A 313 -23.25 1.01 -12.44
N ARG A 314 -23.76 0.37 -11.38
CA ARG A 314 -25.17 0.42 -10.96
C ARG A 314 -25.45 1.54 -9.95
N LEU A 315 -24.42 2.24 -9.46
CA LEU A 315 -24.58 3.27 -8.44
C LEU A 315 -25.26 4.52 -9.03
N ARG A 316 -26.43 4.87 -8.50
CA ARG A 316 -27.11 6.13 -8.82
C ARG A 316 -26.38 7.35 -8.25
N ALA A 317 -25.82 7.22 -7.04
CA ALA A 317 -25.14 8.28 -6.31
C ALA A 317 -23.76 7.82 -5.79
N PRO A 318 -22.71 7.80 -6.64
CA PRO A 318 -21.37 7.29 -6.26
C PRO A 318 -20.72 8.10 -5.13
N VAL A 319 -20.94 9.42 -5.09
CA VAL A 319 -20.42 10.30 -4.02
C VAL A 319 -20.99 9.92 -2.65
N ARG A 320 -22.26 9.51 -2.59
CA ARG A 320 -22.89 9.05 -1.34
C ARG A 320 -22.26 7.74 -0.85
N THR A 321 -21.99 6.81 -1.77
CA THR A 321 -21.29 5.56 -1.45
C THR A 321 -19.87 5.84 -0.96
N LEU A 322 -19.14 6.75 -1.63
CA LEU A 322 -17.83 7.21 -1.19
C LEU A 322 -17.87 7.82 0.21
N ALA A 323 -18.86 8.68 0.51
CA ALA A 323 -19.02 9.29 1.83
C ALA A 323 -19.20 8.23 2.94
N TYR A 324 -20.04 7.22 2.73
CA TYR A 324 -20.22 6.14 3.70
C TYR A 324 -18.93 5.34 3.91
N LEU A 325 -18.24 5.02 2.82
CA LEU A 325 -17.00 4.25 2.88
C LEU A 325 -15.89 5.05 3.56
N GLN A 326 -15.82 6.37 3.37
CA GLN A 326 -14.83 7.22 4.04
C GLN A 326 -15.08 7.34 5.55
N VAL A 327 -16.34 7.52 5.98
CA VAL A 327 -16.69 7.49 7.42
C VAL A 327 -16.40 6.12 8.01
N ALA A 328 -16.79 5.05 7.32
CA ALA A 328 -16.52 3.68 7.78
C ALA A 328 -15.02 3.39 7.88
N MET A 329 -14.22 3.81 6.91
CA MET A 329 -12.76 3.68 6.89
C MET A 329 -12.12 4.29 8.14
N GLY A 330 -12.48 5.53 8.48
CA GLY A 330 -11.97 6.19 9.68
C GLY A 330 -12.46 5.55 10.98
N VAL A 331 -13.74 5.17 11.08
CA VAL A 331 -14.28 4.47 12.26
C VAL A 331 -13.60 3.11 12.47
N LEU A 332 -13.43 2.34 11.40
CA LEU A 332 -12.74 1.04 11.44
C LEU A 332 -11.27 1.21 11.82
N ALA A 333 -10.60 2.27 11.36
CA ALA A 333 -9.25 2.58 11.80
C ALA A 333 -9.19 2.86 13.30
N LEU A 334 -10.10 3.69 13.84
CA LEU A 334 -10.17 3.96 15.29
C LEU A 334 -10.51 2.71 16.11
N ALA A 335 -11.35 1.81 15.59
CA ALA A 335 -11.71 0.57 16.27
C ALA A 335 -10.49 -0.32 16.57
N THR A 336 -9.41 -0.20 15.78
CA THR A 336 -8.18 -0.97 16.00
C THR A 336 -7.50 -0.66 17.34
N LEU A 337 -7.70 0.54 17.93
CA LEU A 337 -7.18 0.85 19.28
C LEU A 337 -7.72 -0.10 20.36
N PHE A 338 -8.94 -0.58 20.20
CA PHE A 338 -9.59 -1.46 21.16
C PHE A 338 -9.29 -2.93 20.88
N LEU A 339 -9.08 -3.29 19.61
CA LEU A 339 -8.78 -4.66 19.19
C LEU A 339 -7.31 -5.02 19.35
N TYR A 340 -6.40 -4.04 19.23
CA TYR A 340 -4.96 -4.24 19.25
C TYR A 340 -4.47 -4.95 20.52
N GLY A 341 -5.00 -4.61 21.69
CA GLY A 341 -4.58 -5.24 22.94
C GLY A 341 -4.80 -6.75 22.99
N GLN A 342 -5.75 -7.28 22.22
CA GLN A 342 -6.04 -8.73 22.13
C GLN A 342 -5.00 -9.48 21.29
N THR A 343 -4.36 -8.80 20.35
CA THR A 343 -3.35 -9.41 19.48
C THR A 343 -2.14 -9.93 20.27
N PHE A 344 -1.77 -9.28 21.37
CA PHE A 344 -0.74 -9.76 22.30
C PHE A 344 -1.11 -11.09 22.96
N ALA A 345 -2.38 -11.27 23.33
CA ALA A 345 -2.85 -12.51 23.95
C ALA A 345 -2.82 -13.67 22.93
N VAL A 346 -3.25 -13.40 21.69
CA VAL A 346 -3.15 -14.37 20.59
C VAL A 346 -1.69 -14.74 20.32
N MET A 347 -0.80 -13.75 20.19
CA MET A 347 0.62 -14.02 19.94
C MET A 347 1.28 -14.79 21.09
N ARG A 348 0.94 -14.46 22.34
CA ARG A 348 1.37 -15.25 23.51
C ARG A 348 0.97 -16.71 23.35
N TRP A 349 -0.29 -16.98 22.98
CA TRP A 349 -0.75 -18.34 22.78
C TRP A 349 0.04 -19.04 21.66
N VAL A 350 0.26 -18.36 20.53
CA VAL A 350 1.03 -18.87 19.39
C VAL A 350 2.46 -19.24 19.81
N VAL A 351 3.19 -18.34 20.44
CA VAL A 351 4.60 -18.57 20.83
C VAL A 351 4.74 -19.69 21.87
N LEU A 352 3.78 -19.84 22.79
CA LEU A 352 3.84 -20.87 23.84
C LEU A 352 3.44 -22.27 23.37
N HIS A 353 2.69 -22.40 22.28
CA HIS A 353 2.14 -23.70 21.82
C HIS A 353 2.75 -24.21 20.52
N LEU A 354 3.49 -23.39 19.78
CA LEU A 354 4.18 -23.83 18.57
C LEU A 354 5.52 -24.47 18.89
N LEU A 355 5.88 -25.48 18.10
CA LEU A 355 7.19 -26.13 18.17
C LEU A 355 8.27 -25.19 17.63
N HIS A 356 9.49 -25.29 18.19
CA HIS A 356 10.65 -24.55 17.70
C HIS A 356 11.34 -25.30 16.55
N ASP A 357 10.59 -25.51 15.46
CA ASP A 357 11.07 -26.15 14.23
C ASP A 357 10.58 -25.41 12.97
N ALA A 358 10.88 -25.94 11.78
CA ALA A 358 10.47 -25.33 10.52
C ALA A 358 8.94 -25.28 10.34
N HIS A 359 8.22 -26.29 10.84
CA HIS A 359 6.75 -26.34 10.75
C HIS A 359 6.10 -25.32 11.69
N GLY A 360 6.61 -25.21 12.91
CA GLY A 360 6.21 -24.20 13.88
C GLY A 360 6.49 -22.79 13.37
N TYR A 361 7.61 -22.56 12.67
CA TYR A 361 7.86 -21.26 12.03
C TYR A 361 6.81 -20.93 10.95
N ALA A 362 6.45 -21.89 10.10
CA ALA A 362 5.41 -21.67 9.08
C ALA A 362 4.05 -21.33 9.73
N LEU A 363 3.68 -22.02 10.81
CA LEU A 363 2.47 -21.72 11.57
C LEU A 363 2.55 -20.35 12.27
N PHE A 364 3.71 -19.98 12.82
CA PHE A 364 3.93 -18.67 13.43
C PHE A 364 3.72 -17.53 12.42
N THR A 365 4.28 -17.70 11.20
CA THR A 365 4.08 -16.78 10.09
C THR A 365 2.62 -16.70 9.67
N LEU A 366 1.92 -17.83 9.56
CA LEU A 366 0.50 -17.87 9.21
C LEU A 366 -0.37 -17.14 10.25
N TRP A 367 -0.11 -17.34 11.53
CA TRP A 367 -0.81 -16.62 12.60
C TRP A 367 -0.49 -15.13 12.63
N SER A 368 0.77 -14.77 12.36
CA SER A 368 1.19 -13.37 12.23
C SER A 368 0.47 -12.68 11.07
N ASP A 369 0.35 -13.35 9.92
CA ASP A 369 -0.43 -12.86 8.78
C ASP A 369 -1.91 -12.71 9.13
N ALA A 370 -2.51 -13.71 9.79
CA ALA A 370 -3.89 -13.65 10.23
C ALA A 370 -4.16 -12.47 11.18
N ILE A 371 -3.24 -12.17 12.11
CA ILE A 371 -3.32 -10.99 12.99
C ILE A 371 -3.22 -9.70 12.18
N ALA A 372 -2.27 -9.59 11.25
CA ALA A 372 -2.11 -8.42 10.40
C ALA A 372 -3.36 -8.17 9.55
N VAL A 373 -3.87 -9.21 8.90
CA VAL A 373 -5.13 -9.18 8.12
C VAL A 373 -6.30 -8.76 9.00
N ALA A 374 -6.45 -9.31 10.20
CA ALA A 374 -7.56 -8.96 11.08
C ALA A 374 -7.57 -7.48 11.49
N ILE A 375 -6.40 -6.89 11.68
CA ILE A 375 -6.25 -5.48 12.07
C ILE A 375 -6.38 -4.54 10.87
N MET A 376 -5.73 -4.87 9.74
CA MET A 376 -5.57 -3.94 8.62
C MET A 376 -6.68 -4.07 7.58
N LEU A 377 -7.19 -5.27 7.31
CA LEU A 377 -8.14 -5.53 6.22
C LEU A 377 -9.44 -4.71 6.30
N PRO A 378 -10.10 -4.52 7.46
CA PRO A 378 -11.39 -3.84 7.51
C PRO A 378 -11.35 -2.39 6.98
N ALA A 379 -10.37 -1.60 7.38
CA ALA A 379 -10.23 -0.22 6.94
C ALA A 379 -9.61 -0.12 5.53
N THR A 380 -8.63 -0.97 5.22
CA THR A 380 -8.02 -1.02 3.88
C THR A 380 -8.97 -1.54 2.81
N PHE A 381 -9.95 -2.37 3.17
CA PHE A 381 -11.08 -2.72 2.32
C PHE A 381 -11.84 -1.47 1.85
N CYS A 382 -12.14 -0.55 2.76
CA CYS A 382 -12.77 0.72 2.39
C CYS A 382 -11.83 1.53 1.49
N ALA A 383 -10.54 1.63 1.83
CA ALA A 383 -9.53 2.31 1.00
C ALA A 383 -9.47 1.74 -0.43
N GLY A 384 -9.60 0.43 -0.59
CA GLY A 384 -9.61 -0.25 -1.89
C GLY A 384 -10.76 0.14 -2.82
N THR A 385 -11.80 0.77 -2.28
CA THR A 385 -12.97 1.23 -3.06
C THR A 385 -12.89 2.69 -3.47
N THR A 386 -12.08 3.52 -2.79
CA THR A 386 -12.12 4.98 -2.92
C THR A 386 -11.59 5.43 -4.29
N LEU A 387 -10.42 4.95 -4.70
CA LEU A 387 -9.81 5.27 -6.00
C LEU A 387 -10.71 4.90 -7.18
N PRO A 388 -11.28 3.66 -7.27
CA PRO A 388 -12.26 3.33 -8.29
C PRO A 388 -13.49 4.25 -8.29
N LEU A 389 -14.04 4.59 -7.12
CA LEU A 389 -15.22 5.44 -6.99
C LEU A 389 -14.98 6.88 -7.43
N ILE A 390 -13.86 7.48 -7.02
CA ILE A 390 -13.48 8.86 -7.37
C ILE A 390 -13.26 8.94 -8.88
N THR A 391 -12.45 8.03 -9.43
CA THR A 391 -12.16 7.99 -10.86
C THR A 391 -13.42 7.77 -11.68
N PHE A 392 -14.27 6.81 -11.29
CA PHE A 392 -15.55 6.57 -11.96
C PHE A 392 -16.48 7.80 -11.91
N HIS A 393 -16.52 8.52 -10.79
CA HIS A 393 -17.30 9.74 -10.67
C HIS A 393 -16.83 10.82 -11.64
N LEU A 394 -15.52 11.06 -11.71
CA LEU A 394 -14.93 12.06 -12.60
C LEU A 394 -15.11 11.70 -14.08
N MET A 395 -14.93 10.42 -14.43
CA MET A 395 -15.20 9.93 -15.78
C MET A 395 -16.67 10.15 -16.18
N LYS A 396 -17.63 9.85 -15.28
CA LYS A 396 -19.06 10.06 -15.54
C LYS A 396 -19.42 11.55 -15.73
N ARG A 397 -18.63 12.46 -15.18
CA ARG A 397 -18.77 13.91 -15.38
C ARG A 397 -18.08 14.46 -16.64
N GLY A 398 -17.40 13.60 -17.41
CA GLY A 398 -16.73 14.02 -18.65
C GLY A 398 -15.33 14.59 -18.44
N HIS A 399 -14.63 14.22 -17.36
CA HIS A 399 -13.21 14.58 -17.17
C HIS A 399 -12.23 13.63 -17.89
N GLY A 400 -12.73 12.74 -18.77
CA GLY A 400 -11.90 11.87 -19.60
C GLY A 400 -11.05 10.85 -18.85
N GLU A 401 -10.16 10.18 -19.60
CA GLU A 401 -9.23 9.17 -19.09
C GLU A 401 -8.03 9.77 -18.33
N ALA A 402 -7.69 11.05 -18.55
CA ALA A 402 -6.66 11.75 -17.79
C ALA A 402 -6.96 11.78 -16.28
N SER A 403 -8.24 11.71 -15.90
CA SER A 403 -8.67 11.61 -14.50
C SER A 403 -8.13 10.36 -13.79
N ILE A 404 -7.90 9.25 -14.50
CA ILE A 404 -7.39 8.00 -13.92
C ILE A 404 -6.01 8.19 -13.32
N GLY A 405 -5.07 8.72 -14.12
CA GLY A 405 -3.71 8.97 -13.65
C GLY A 405 -3.62 10.15 -12.68
N ALA A 406 -4.45 11.19 -12.84
CA ALA A 406 -4.47 12.32 -11.92
C ALA A 406 -4.91 11.91 -10.50
N VAL A 407 -6.01 11.15 -10.38
CA VAL A 407 -6.52 10.67 -9.09
C VAL A 407 -5.51 9.77 -8.40
N TYR A 408 -4.90 8.84 -9.14
CA TYR A 408 -3.85 7.95 -8.62
C TYR A 408 -2.62 8.75 -8.15
N ALA A 409 -2.17 9.72 -8.95
CA ALA A 409 -1.04 10.58 -8.60
C ALA A 409 -1.30 11.39 -7.33
N ALA A 410 -2.46 12.04 -7.19
CA ALA A 410 -2.76 12.83 -5.99
C ALA A 410 -2.92 11.98 -4.74
N ASN A 411 -3.52 10.81 -4.85
CA ASN A 411 -3.58 9.86 -3.74
C ASN A 411 -2.18 9.42 -3.30
N THR A 412 -1.30 9.15 -4.27
CA THR A 412 0.07 8.74 -3.99
C THR A 412 0.91 9.87 -3.40
N VAL A 413 0.76 11.12 -3.88
CA VAL A 413 1.38 12.31 -3.26
C VAL A 413 0.86 12.49 -1.84
N GLY A 414 -0.44 12.32 -1.64
CA GLY A 414 -1.08 12.32 -0.32
C GLY A 414 -0.46 11.28 0.60
N ALA A 415 -0.32 10.03 0.13
CA ALA A 415 0.32 8.94 0.85
C ALA A 415 1.74 9.29 1.30
N ILE A 416 2.57 9.82 0.40
CA ILE A 416 3.94 10.28 0.73
C ILE A 416 3.89 11.35 1.83
N ALA A 417 3.07 12.39 1.65
CA ALA A 417 2.92 13.44 2.65
C ALA A 417 2.44 12.86 4.00
N GLY A 418 1.51 11.90 3.97
CA GLY A 418 1.02 11.16 5.13
C GLY A 418 2.13 10.41 5.86
N VAL A 419 2.97 9.65 5.15
CA VAL A 419 4.12 8.93 5.72
C VAL A 419 5.13 9.90 6.33
N PHE A 420 5.53 10.94 5.61
CA PHE A 420 6.51 11.92 6.11
C PHE A 420 5.97 12.65 7.35
N CYS A 421 4.72 13.10 7.31
CA CYS A 421 4.04 13.69 8.46
C CYS A 421 3.96 12.70 9.62
N ALA A 422 3.54 11.45 9.38
CA ALA A 422 3.44 10.41 10.40
C ALA A 422 4.80 10.13 11.07
N VAL A 423 5.86 9.90 10.30
CA VAL A 423 7.16 9.47 10.82
C VAL A 423 7.91 10.62 11.50
N HIS A 424 7.92 11.82 10.89
CA HIS A 424 8.74 12.92 11.39
C HIS A 424 8.05 13.84 12.38
N VAL A 425 6.72 13.95 12.33
CA VAL A 425 5.94 14.90 13.14
C VAL A 425 4.92 14.16 14.02
N GLY A 426 4.14 13.25 13.43
CA GLY A 426 3.03 12.54 14.07
C GLY A 426 3.48 11.65 15.22
N LEU A 427 4.34 10.65 14.97
CA LEU A 427 4.84 9.74 16.00
C LEU A 427 5.55 10.49 17.14
N PRO A 428 6.51 11.42 16.90
CA PRO A 428 7.22 12.08 18.00
C PRO A 428 6.35 12.98 18.88
N LEU A 429 5.24 13.53 18.36
CA LEU A 429 4.37 14.47 19.07
C LEU A 429 3.10 13.80 19.63
N LEU A 430 2.49 12.90 18.86
CA LEU A 430 1.17 12.32 19.14
C LEU A 430 1.26 10.86 19.64
N GLY A 431 2.41 10.22 19.47
CA GLY A 431 2.58 8.78 19.69
C GLY A 431 1.72 7.93 18.75
N LEU A 432 1.67 6.62 19.00
CA LEU A 432 0.90 5.68 18.16
C LEU A 432 -0.60 5.95 18.21
N LYS A 433 -1.15 6.12 19.42
CA LYS A 433 -2.58 6.40 19.63
C LYS A 433 -3.01 7.67 18.90
N GLY A 434 -2.28 8.76 19.10
CA GLY A 434 -2.65 10.06 18.56
C GLY A 434 -2.49 10.12 17.04
N LEU A 435 -1.45 9.49 16.48
CA LEU A 435 -1.28 9.37 15.02
C LEU A 435 -2.45 8.62 14.37
N LEU A 436 -2.80 7.46 14.92
CA LEU A 436 -3.93 6.67 14.42
C LEU A 436 -5.25 7.43 14.54
N THR A 437 -5.44 8.15 15.65
CA THR A 437 -6.63 8.96 15.89
C THR A 437 -6.74 10.12 14.89
N LEU A 438 -5.61 10.78 14.60
CA LEU A 438 -5.55 11.86 13.60
C LEU A 438 -5.90 11.34 12.20
N GLY A 439 -5.31 10.22 11.77
CA GLY A 439 -5.64 9.61 10.47
C GLY A 439 -7.12 9.22 10.36
N GLY A 440 -7.67 8.54 11.37
CA GLY A 440 -9.09 8.18 11.41
C GLY A 440 -10.03 9.38 11.44
N ALA A 441 -9.67 10.44 12.18
CA ALA A 441 -10.45 11.67 12.25
C ALA A 441 -10.46 12.43 10.91
N LEU A 442 -9.35 12.46 10.18
CA LEU A 442 -9.29 13.04 8.83
C LEU A 442 -10.23 12.32 7.85
N ASP A 443 -10.26 10.98 7.89
CA ASP A 443 -11.19 10.20 7.07
C ASP A 443 -12.65 10.44 7.44
N ILE A 444 -12.97 10.45 8.74
CA ILE A 444 -14.33 10.77 9.19
C ILE A 444 -14.74 12.18 8.75
N ALA A 445 -13.87 13.18 8.93
CA ALA A 445 -14.14 14.56 8.54
C ALA A 445 -14.37 14.68 7.03
N LEU A 446 -13.53 14.04 6.21
CA LEU A 446 -13.68 14.00 4.76
C LEU A 446 -14.99 13.30 4.35
N GLY A 447 -15.32 12.20 5.00
CA GLY A 447 -16.58 11.48 4.78
C GLY A 447 -17.80 12.34 5.12
N VAL A 448 -17.75 13.11 6.21
CA VAL A 448 -18.79 14.07 6.60
C VAL A 448 -18.94 15.17 5.54
N VAL A 449 -17.84 15.77 5.07
CA VAL A 449 -17.89 16.78 3.99
C VAL A 449 -18.57 16.21 2.74
N LEU A 450 -18.16 15.02 2.30
CA LEU A 450 -18.77 14.34 1.14
C LEU A 450 -20.25 14.00 1.36
N LEU A 451 -20.63 13.65 2.59
CA LEU A 451 -21.99 13.31 2.97
C LEU A 451 -22.92 14.52 2.86
N TRP A 452 -22.47 15.68 3.34
CA TRP A 452 -23.21 16.94 3.26
C TRP A 452 -23.24 17.50 1.83
N MET A 453 -22.20 17.30 1.03
CA MET A 453 -22.24 17.60 -0.41
C MET A 453 -23.25 16.71 -1.15
N ALA A 454 -23.39 15.46 -0.73
CA ALA A 454 -24.38 14.54 -1.28
C ALA A 454 -25.78 14.69 -0.63
N ALA A 455 -26.01 15.71 0.22
CA ALA A 455 -27.25 15.87 0.99
C ALA A 455 -28.51 15.92 0.10
N ALA A 456 -28.43 16.52 -1.09
CA ALA A 456 -29.52 16.58 -2.05
C ALA A 456 -29.95 15.19 -2.58
N ALA A 457 -29.09 14.17 -2.46
CA ALA A 457 -29.41 12.79 -2.82
C ALA A 457 -30.09 12.00 -1.69
N PHE A 458 -30.39 12.64 -0.55
CA PHE A 458 -31.12 12.06 0.57
C PHE A 458 -32.56 12.56 0.59
N THR A 459 -33.48 11.69 0.99
CA THR A 459 -34.89 12.06 1.25
C THR A 459 -35.04 12.91 2.51
N SER A 460 -34.07 12.87 3.43
CA SER A 460 -34.06 13.63 4.68
C SER A 460 -32.62 13.86 5.19
N THR A 461 -32.39 14.99 5.87
CA THR A 461 -31.11 15.33 6.50
C THR A 461 -30.81 14.54 7.78
N ARG A 462 -31.74 13.69 8.24
CA ARG A 462 -31.55 12.84 9.43
C ARG A 462 -30.33 11.91 9.30
N VAL A 463 -30.13 11.29 8.14
CA VAL A 463 -29.03 10.35 7.93
C VAL A 463 -27.66 11.06 7.94
N PRO A 464 -27.45 12.17 7.19
CA PRO A 464 -26.23 12.97 7.31
C PRO A 464 -25.91 13.42 8.74
N ARG A 465 -26.92 13.90 9.48
CA ARG A 465 -26.75 14.32 10.88
C ARG A 465 -26.37 13.16 11.79
N ALA A 466 -27.04 12.02 11.68
CA ALA A 466 -26.76 10.84 12.49
C ALA A 466 -25.34 10.31 12.27
N LEU A 467 -24.89 10.23 11.01
CA LEU A 467 -23.52 9.78 10.70
C LEU A 467 -22.45 10.80 11.11
N THR A 468 -22.75 12.10 11.02
CA THR A 468 -21.86 13.15 11.54
C THR A 468 -21.70 13.01 13.06
N ALA A 469 -22.81 12.83 13.78
CA ALA A 469 -22.79 12.62 15.23
C ALA A 469 -22.06 11.31 15.60
N ALA A 470 -22.33 10.22 14.88
CA ALA A 470 -21.65 8.94 15.10
C ALA A 470 -20.14 9.04 14.86
N GLY A 471 -19.71 9.76 13.82
CA GLY A 471 -18.29 10.02 13.56
C GLY A 471 -17.62 10.83 14.68
N ALA A 472 -18.28 11.89 15.16
CA ALA A 472 -17.78 12.69 16.28
C ALA A 472 -17.70 11.87 17.58
N VAL A 473 -18.70 11.03 17.85
CA VAL A 473 -18.69 10.10 18.99
C VAL A 473 -17.55 9.09 18.86
N ALA A 474 -17.31 8.52 17.67
CA ALA A 474 -16.22 7.58 17.47
C ALA A 474 -14.85 8.20 17.76
N ILE A 475 -14.63 9.45 17.33
CA ILE A 475 -13.39 10.21 17.65
C ILE A 475 -13.29 10.46 19.15
N GLY A 476 -14.36 10.93 19.79
CA GLY A 476 -14.40 11.16 21.23
C GLY A 476 -14.13 9.89 22.04
N VAL A 477 -14.71 8.77 21.64
CA VAL A 477 -14.50 7.45 22.28
C VAL A 477 -13.05 7.00 22.11
N ALA A 478 -12.46 7.14 20.92
CA ALA A 478 -11.06 6.81 20.69
C ALA A 478 -10.10 7.67 21.55
N LEU A 479 -10.39 8.96 21.67
CA LEU A 479 -9.58 9.88 22.50
C LEU A 479 -9.68 9.57 23.99
N LEU A 480 -10.88 9.32 24.50
CA LEU A 480 -11.13 9.13 25.93
C LEU A 480 -10.84 7.70 26.41
N PHE A 481 -11.21 6.70 25.62
CA PHE A 481 -11.18 5.29 26.03
C PHE A 481 -10.17 4.43 25.27
N GLY A 482 -9.67 4.89 24.13
CA GLY A 482 -8.60 4.18 23.42
C GLY A 482 -7.32 4.22 24.25
N GLN A 483 -6.91 3.09 24.82
CA GLN A 483 -5.69 3.00 25.62
C GLN A 483 -4.76 1.93 25.06
N LEU A 484 -3.50 2.30 24.85
CA LEU A 484 -2.43 1.37 24.50
C LEU A 484 -1.67 1.04 25.79
N ASP A 485 -1.69 -0.23 26.16
CA ASP A 485 -1.04 -0.72 27.37
C ASP A 485 0.48 -0.76 27.17
N ALA A 486 1.18 0.17 27.83
CA ALA A 486 2.63 0.31 27.72
C ALA A 486 3.40 -0.91 28.22
N LEU A 487 2.87 -1.65 29.21
CA LEU A 487 3.50 -2.89 29.70
C LEU A 487 3.39 -4.01 28.66
N LYS A 488 2.21 -4.15 28.02
CA LYS A 488 2.06 -5.10 26.91
C LYS A 488 2.98 -4.74 25.76
N MET A 489 3.06 -3.47 25.37
CA MET A 489 3.95 -3.01 24.31
C MET A 489 5.44 -3.23 24.64
N ALA A 490 5.82 -3.16 25.92
CA ALA A 490 7.18 -3.44 26.37
C ALA A 490 7.49 -4.93 26.54
N SER A 491 6.52 -5.84 26.38
CA SER A 491 6.66 -7.25 26.76
C SER A 491 7.50 -8.11 25.81
N GLY A 492 7.66 -7.70 24.54
CA GLY A 492 8.40 -8.48 23.55
C GLY A 492 7.78 -9.86 23.29
N VAL A 493 6.43 -9.96 23.35
CA VAL A 493 5.68 -11.22 23.29
C VAL A 493 6.06 -12.14 22.14
N TYR A 494 6.44 -11.60 20.97
CA TYR A 494 6.88 -12.38 19.81
C TYR A 494 8.11 -13.25 20.07
N ARG A 495 8.91 -12.93 21.10
CA ARG A 495 10.17 -13.61 21.39
C ARG A 495 10.06 -14.66 22.48
N THR A 496 9.29 -14.37 23.52
CA THR A 496 9.25 -15.19 24.75
C THR A 496 7.86 -15.71 25.07
N GLY A 497 6.81 -15.18 24.45
CA GLY A 497 5.42 -15.46 24.82
C GLY A 497 5.03 -14.89 26.19
N THR A 498 5.91 -14.13 26.86
CA THR A 498 5.65 -13.58 28.19
C THR A 498 5.04 -12.19 28.07
N LEU A 499 3.91 -11.97 28.74
CA LEU A 499 3.38 -10.62 28.96
C LEU A 499 3.83 -10.14 30.33
N LEU A 500 4.33 -8.91 30.39
CA LEU A 500 4.79 -8.32 31.65
C LEU A 500 3.59 -8.09 32.58
N PRO A 501 3.56 -8.71 33.76
CA PRO A 501 2.44 -8.54 34.68
C PRO A 501 2.45 -7.12 35.27
N PRO A 502 1.27 -6.49 35.42
CA PRO A 502 1.14 -5.30 36.24
C PRO A 502 1.40 -5.65 37.70
N GLY A 503 2.00 -4.74 38.47
CA GLY A 503 2.40 -4.98 39.86
C GLY A 503 3.91 -4.84 40.00
N PRO A 504 4.70 -5.92 39.80
CA PRO A 504 6.14 -5.83 39.96
C PRO A 504 6.76 -4.92 38.91
N ASN A 505 6.19 -4.81 37.71
CA ASN A 505 6.73 -3.96 36.64
C ASN A 505 6.06 -2.59 36.61
N ARG A 506 6.85 -1.54 36.76
CA ARG A 506 6.45 -0.14 36.60
C ARG A 506 7.14 0.50 35.40
N VAL A 507 6.34 1.15 34.55
CA VAL A 507 6.85 1.94 33.42
C VAL A 507 7.38 3.27 33.96
N LEU A 508 8.70 3.46 33.91
CA LEU A 508 9.35 4.72 34.28
C LEU A 508 9.38 5.72 33.13
N PHE A 509 9.51 5.21 31.91
CA PHE A 509 9.54 6.02 30.69
C PHE A 509 8.92 5.23 29.54
N HIS A 510 8.19 5.92 28.68
CA HIS A 510 7.66 5.35 27.45
C HIS A 510 7.56 6.42 26.38
N ARG A 511 8.14 6.16 25.20
CA ARG A 511 8.07 7.08 24.08
C ARG A 511 8.10 6.36 22.74
N ASP A 512 7.16 6.72 21.88
CA ASP A 512 7.18 6.35 20.47
C ASP A 512 8.13 7.30 19.70
N GLY A 513 9.24 6.75 19.24
CA GLY A 513 10.20 7.46 18.39
C GLY A 513 9.97 7.21 16.90
N LYS A 514 10.77 7.89 16.07
CA LYS A 514 10.74 7.76 14.60
C LYS A 514 11.04 6.32 14.14
N THR A 515 11.94 5.63 14.84
CA THR A 515 12.47 4.32 14.44
C THR A 515 12.20 3.21 15.44
N ALA A 516 11.92 3.52 16.71
CA ALA A 516 11.64 2.53 17.75
C ALA A 516 10.75 3.10 18.85
N THR A 517 9.98 2.25 19.50
CA THR A 517 9.24 2.56 20.71
C THR A 517 10.12 2.14 21.88
N VAL A 518 10.49 3.09 22.72
CA VAL A 518 11.42 2.90 23.83
C VAL A 518 10.66 2.96 25.14
N SER A 519 10.81 1.93 25.96
CA SER A 519 10.27 1.90 27.33
C SER A 519 11.40 1.65 28.32
N VAL A 520 11.38 2.33 29.46
CA VAL A 520 12.21 1.98 30.63
C VAL A 520 11.29 1.41 31.67
N LEU A 521 11.57 0.17 32.07
CA LEU A 521 10.82 -0.54 33.08
C LEU A 521 11.66 -0.70 34.33
N HIS A 522 11.03 -0.60 35.50
CA HIS A 522 11.61 -1.02 36.76
C HIS A 522 10.78 -2.17 37.31
N ASN A 523 11.47 -3.21 37.76
CA ASN A 523 10.86 -4.30 38.49
C ASN A 523 11.11 -4.10 39.99
N ASP A 524 10.03 -3.92 40.75
CA ASP A 524 10.06 -3.62 42.19
C ASP A 524 10.41 -4.87 43.03
N GLU A 525 10.29 -6.09 42.49
CA GLU A 525 10.65 -7.34 43.19
C GLU A 525 12.15 -7.65 43.09
N ASP A 526 12.71 -7.56 41.88
CA ASP A 526 14.12 -7.88 41.63
C ASP A 526 15.03 -6.63 41.57
N GLY A 527 14.46 -5.44 41.73
CA GLY A 527 15.18 -4.17 41.70
C GLY A 527 15.81 -3.85 40.34
N ARG A 528 15.47 -4.58 39.27
CA ARG A 528 16.08 -4.38 37.95
C ARG A 528 15.46 -3.20 37.22
N ARG A 529 16.26 -2.54 36.41
CA ARG A 529 15.82 -1.54 35.44
C ARG A 529 16.26 -1.98 34.07
N ALA A 530 15.33 -1.99 33.12
CA ALA A 530 15.59 -2.43 31.76
C ALA A 530 15.10 -1.41 30.73
N ILE A 531 15.89 -1.20 29.69
CA ILE A 531 15.52 -0.46 28.49
C ILE A 531 15.02 -1.47 27.46
N HIS A 532 13.79 -1.25 27.01
CA HIS A 532 13.11 -2.05 26.00
C HIS A 532 12.97 -1.22 24.72
N THR A 533 13.54 -1.72 23.62
CA THR A 533 13.38 -1.17 22.27
C THR A 533 12.47 -2.09 21.48
N ASN A 534 11.29 -1.60 21.09
CA ASN A 534 10.25 -2.40 20.45
C ASN A 534 9.91 -3.68 21.24
N GLY A 535 9.82 -3.56 22.56
CA GLY A 535 9.53 -4.66 23.48
C GLY A 535 10.71 -5.59 23.78
N LYS A 536 11.80 -5.53 23.00
CA LYS A 536 13.02 -6.31 23.27
C LYS A 536 13.88 -5.60 24.32
N ILE A 537 14.32 -6.32 25.35
CA ILE A 537 15.33 -5.82 26.28
C ILE A 537 16.66 -5.67 25.53
N ASP A 538 17.20 -4.45 25.51
CA ASP A 538 18.52 -4.14 24.94
C ASP A 538 19.58 -3.89 26.02
N ALA A 539 19.14 -3.52 27.22
CA ALA A 539 20.02 -3.23 28.34
C ALA A 539 19.27 -3.37 29.66
N ALA A 540 19.83 -4.08 30.64
CA ALA A 540 19.32 -4.12 32.00
C ALA A 540 20.41 -3.89 33.06
N ILE A 541 20.04 -3.32 34.20
CA ILE A 541 20.89 -3.15 35.39
C ILE A 541 20.10 -3.45 36.67
N SER A 542 20.72 -4.11 37.63
CA SER A 542 20.23 -4.27 39.00
C SER A 542 20.53 -2.98 39.77
N THR A 543 19.49 -2.37 40.33
CA THR A 543 19.66 -1.15 41.17
C THR A 543 19.72 -1.45 42.67
N ASP A 544 19.47 -2.69 43.09
CA ASP A 544 19.71 -3.14 44.45
C ASP A 544 21.07 -3.87 44.51
N PRO A 545 22.07 -3.35 45.24
CA PRO A 545 23.40 -3.97 45.35
C PRO A 545 23.38 -5.32 46.08
N ARG A 546 22.26 -5.69 46.73
CA ARG A 546 22.07 -7.00 47.35
C ARG A 546 21.59 -8.05 46.35
N GLN A 547 21.13 -7.64 45.17
CA GLN A 547 20.68 -8.54 44.11
C GLN A 547 21.80 -8.85 43.12
N ARG A 548 21.67 -9.99 42.44
CA ARG A 548 22.65 -10.39 41.43
C ARG A 548 22.63 -9.42 40.25
N PRO A 549 23.81 -9.07 39.69
CA PRO A 549 23.93 -8.37 38.42
C PRO A 549 22.99 -8.91 37.35
N SER A 550 22.48 -8.02 36.50
CA SER A 550 21.77 -8.43 35.30
C SER A 550 22.69 -9.22 34.37
N GLY A 551 22.11 -9.97 33.41
CA GLY A 551 22.90 -10.66 32.39
C GLY A 551 23.67 -9.72 31.45
N ASP A 552 23.24 -8.46 31.34
CA ASP A 552 23.84 -7.48 30.42
C ASP A 552 24.98 -6.68 31.08
N GLU A 553 24.97 -6.55 32.41
CA GLU A 553 25.95 -5.78 33.18
C GLU A 553 27.41 -6.17 32.91
N PRO A 554 27.80 -7.46 32.86
CA PRO A 554 29.17 -7.83 32.53
C PRO A 554 29.61 -7.29 31.17
N THR A 555 28.73 -7.36 30.16
CA THR A 555 29.03 -6.87 28.80
C THR A 555 29.15 -5.36 28.78
N MET A 556 28.27 -4.64 29.50
CA MET A 556 28.33 -3.19 29.61
C MET A 556 29.58 -2.72 30.36
N ALA A 557 29.94 -3.41 31.44
CA ALA A 557 31.14 -3.11 32.21
C ALA A 557 32.41 -3.36 31.39
N LEU A 558 32.47 -4.46 30.64
CA LEU A 558 33.56 -4.73 29.71
C LEU A 558 33.64 -3.66 28.62
N LEU A 559 32.52 -3.29 28.00
CA LEU A 559 32.47 -2.25 26.97
C LEU A 559 32.93 -0.89 27.51
N ALA A 560 32.52 -0.53 28.72
CA ALA A 560 32.96 0.70 29.40
C ALA A 560 34.46 0.69 29.75
N ALA A 561 35.06 -0.50 29.85
CA ALA A 561 36.49 -0.67 30.09
C ALA A 561 37.32 -0.74 28.79
N VAL A 562 36.69 -0.81 27.61
CA VAL A 562 37.41 -0.71 26.32
C VAL A 562 37.76 0.77 26.08
N PRO A 563 39.06 1.11 25.91
CA PRO A 563 39.55 2.49 25.80
C PRO A 563 39.12 3.22 24.52
#